data_AF-A0A9D4I117-F1
#
_entry.id   AF-A0A9D4I117-F1
#
_cell.length_a   1.000
_cell.length_b   1.000
_cell.length_c   1.000
_cell.angle_alpha   90.00
_cell.angle_beta   90.00
_cell.angle_gamma   90.00
#
_symmetry.space_group_name_H-M   'P 1'
#
loop_
_entity.id
_entity.type
_entity.pdbx_description
1 polymer ?
#
loop_
_entity_poly.entity_id
_entity_poly.type
_entity_poly.pdbx_seq_one_letter_code
_entity_poly.pdbx_strand_id
1 'polypeptide(L)'
;MAEKRLQEFYDEISEDLTRCVQFWLTHSHDDKYGGFFNCIDEDGTVYDETKHVWLQARQVWIYAKLYNEEEQFNTQAVLQAAEKDRGNPNDGQTHSLGTRGRHGHPTRASAAGW
;
A
#
# COMPACT_ATOMS: atom_id res chain seq x y z
N MET A 1 32.86 9.87 16.05
CA MET A 1 31.99 10.98 15.60
C MET A 1 31.13 10.58 14.40
N ALA A 2 31.71 10.11 13.29
CA ALA A 2 30.94 9.71 12.10
C ALA A 2 30.02 8.50 12.34
N GLU A 3 30.51 7.45 13.01
CA GLU A 3 29.72 6.24 13.33
C GLU A 3 28.50 6.55 14.20
N LYS A 4 28.68 7.39 15.23
CA LYS A 4 27.57 7.84 16.09
C LYS A 4 26.49 8.56 15.28
N ARG A 5 26.89 9.46 14.38
CA ARG A 5 25.95 10.21 13.55
C ARG A 5 25.23 9.33 12.53
N LEU A 6 25.92 8.32 11.99
CA LEU A 6 25.30 7.33 11.11
C LEU A 6 24.25 6.52 11.86
N GLN A 7 24.53 6.11 13.10
CA GLN A 7 23.57 5.40 13.93
C GLN A 7 22.35 6.26 14.23
N GLU A 8 22.54 7.53 14.61
CA GLU A 8 21.45 8.49 14.85
C GLU A 8 20.52 8.62 13.63
N PHE A 9 21.09 8.72 12.42
CA PHE A 9 20.28 8.75 11.19
C PHE A 9 19.55 7.44 10.91
N TYR A 10 20.19 6.29 11.18
CA TYR A 10 19.56 4.99 10.99
C TYR A 10 18.34 4.84 11.90
N ASP A 11 18.47 5.23 13.17
CA ASP A 11 17.40 5.14 14.17
C ASP A 11 16.23 6.05 13.75
N GLU A 12 16.49 7.29 13.33
CA GLU A 12 15.47 8.23 12.84
C GLU A 12 14.71 7.68 11.62
N ILE A 13 15.44 7.15 10.62
CA ILE A 13 14.83 6.58 9.41
C ILE A 13 14.00 5.33 9.76
N SER A 14 14.47 4.51 10.71
CA SER A 14 13.75 3.30 11.14
C SER A 14 12.43 3.66 11.85
N GLU A 15 12.45 4.68 12.72
CA GLU A 15 11.25 5.22 13.36
C GLU A 15 10.27 5.81 12.33
N ASP A 16 10.76 6.57 11.36
CA ASP A 16 9.97 7.11 10.25
C ASP A 16 9.33 6.01 9.41
N LEU A 17 10.10 4.98 9.07
CA LEU A 17 9.61 3.84 8.32
C LEU A 17 8.52 3.11 9.10
N THR A 18 8.71 2.91 10.41
CA THR A 18 7.71 2.29 11.29
C THR A 18 6.41 3.08 11.29
N ARG A 19 6.48 4.41 11.46
CA ARG A 19 5.29 5.28 11.40
C ARG A 19 4.61 5.23 10.04
N CYS A 20 5.38 5.29 8.95
CA CYS A 20 4.86 5.19 7.59
C CYS A 20 4.11 3.87 7.39
N VAL A 21 4.72 2.73 7.71
CA VAL A 21 4.13 1.41 7.50
C VAL A 21 2.84 1.26 8.32
N GLN A 22 2.84 1.71 9.58
CA GLN A 22 1.65 1.69 10.43
C GLN A 22 0.50 2.54 9.86
N PHE A 23 0.80 3.73 9.32
CA PHE A 23 -0.20 4.57 8.66
C PHE A 23 -0.86 3.84 7.49
N TRP A 24 -0.07 3.28 6.58
CA TRP A 24 -0.60 2.60 5.40
C TRP A 24 -1.37 1.33 5.76
N LEU A 25 -0.88 0.53 6.72
CA LEU A 25 -1.60 -0.64 7.22
C LEU A 25 -2.98 -0.29 7.82
N THR A 26 -3.09 0.89 8.43
CA THR A 26 -4.31 1.33 9.12
C THR A 26 -5.32 1.94 8.16
N HIS A 27 -4.90 2.82 7.25
CA HIS A 27 -5.81 3.70 6.52
C HIS A 27 -6.05 3.31 5.07
N SER A 28 -5.15 2.54 4.46
CA SER A 28 -5.19 2.36 3.00
C SER A 28 -6.12 1.26 2.52
N HIS A 29 -6.39 0.23 3.32
CA HIS A 29 -7.17 -0.91 2.85
C HIS A 29 -8.64 -0.56 2.58
N ASP A 30 -9.13 -0.89 1.39
CA ASP A 30 -10.56 -0.86 1.08
C ASP A 30 -11.20 -2.20 1.46
N ASP A 31 -11.85 -2.23 2.62
CA ASP A 31 -12.56 -3.42 3.11
C ASP A 31 -13.80 -3.79 2.30
N LYS A 32 -14.32 -2.88 1.46
CA LYS A 32 -15.56 -3.07 0.70
C LYS A 32 -15.30 -3.67 -0.67
N TYR A 33 -14.30 -3.16 -1.40
CA TYR A 33 -14.00 -3.55 -2.78
C TYR A 33 -12.59 -4.12 -2.99
N GLY A 34 -11.81 -4.25 -1.91
CA GLY A 34 -10.44 -4.71 -1.96
C GLY A 34 -9.48 -3.70 -2.59
N GLY A 35 -8.19 -3.95 -2.37
CA GLY A 35 -7.10 -3.04 -2.76
C GLY A 35 -6.91 -1.89 -1.79
N PHE A 36 -6.20 -0.86 -2.26
CA PHE A 36 -5.70 0.23 -1.44
C PHE A 36 -6.12 1.61 -1.96
N PHE A 37 -6.50 2.50 -1.06
CA PHE A 37 -6.54 3.93 -1.29
C PHE A 37 -5.13 4.52 -1.19
N ASN A 38 -4.84 5.47 -2.08
CA ASN A 38 -3.54 6.15 -2.13
C ASN A 38 -3.64 7.67 -1.97
N CYS A 39 -4.86 8.20 -1.96
CA CYS A 39 -5.17 9.61 -1.80
C CYS A 39 -5.87 9.79 -0.46
N ILE A 40 -5.03 9.82 0.59
CA ILE A 40 -5.42 9.84 2.00
C ILE A 40 -4.80 11.07 2.64
N ASP A 41 -5.58 11.83 3.40
CA ASP A 41 -5.10 12.94 4.22
C ASP A 41 -4.35 12.44 5.47
N GLU A 42 -3.67 13.35 6.17
CA GLU A 42 -2.89 13.05 7.38
C GLU A 42 -3.73 12.42 8.50
N ASP A 43 -5.03 12.69 8.53
CA ASP A 43 -5.97 12.14 9.52
C ASP A 43 -6.57 10.77 9.11
N GLY A 44 -6.19 10.26 7.94
CA GLY A 44 -6.71 9.01 7.40
C GLY A 44 -7.95 9.17 6.51
N THR A 45 -8.41 10.40 6.24
CA THR A 45 -9.58 10.64 5.38
C THR A 45 -9.21 10.36 3.91
N VAL A 46 -9.98 9.49 3.26
CA VAL A 46 -9.83 9.23 1.81
C VAL A 46 -10.54 10.34 1.03
N TYR A 47 -9.80 11.09 0.22
CA TYR A 47 -10.36 12.17 -0.61
C TYR A 47 -10.47 11.80 -2.10
N ASP A 48 -9.78 10.76 -2.56
CA ASP A 48 -9.99 10.14 -3.87
C ASP A 48 -9.96 8.60 -3.75
N GLU A 49 -11.03 7.97 -4.22
CA GLU A 49 -11.24 6.52 -4.16
C GLU A 49 -10.71 5.78 -5.40
N THR A 50 -10.14 6.51 -6.36
CA THR A 50 -9.57 5.94 -7.59
C THR A 50 -8.35 5.07 -7.25
N LYS A 51 -8.38 3.80 -7.66
CA LYS A 51 -7.30 2.84 -7.39
C LYS A 51 -6.47 2.61 -8.66
N HIS A 52 -5.29 3.22 -8.69
CA HIS A 52 -4.35 3.07 -9.79
C HIS A 52 -3.58 1.75 -9.69
N VAL A 53 -3.59 0.93 -10.75
CA VAL A 53 -2.93 -0.40 -10.77
C VAL A 53 -1.47 -0.34 -10.32
N TRP A 54 -0.74 0.67 -10.80
CA TRP A 54 0.66 0.89 -10.42
C TRP A 54 0.83 1.04 -8.90
N LEU A 55 -0.07 1.79 -8.24
CA LEU A 55 -0.01 2.02 -6.80
C LEU A 55 -0.43 0.79 -6.00
N GLN A 56 -1.40 0.01 -6.50
CA GLN A 56 -1.75 -1.28 -5.89
C GLN A 56 -0.54 -2.23 -5.89
N ALA A 57 0.06 -2.45 -7.07
CA ALA A 57 1.21 -3.33 -7.23
C ALA A 57 2.40 -2.86 -6.39
N ARG A 58 2.64 -1.54 -6.32
CA ARG A 58 3.68 -0.95 -5.48
C ARG A 58 3.47 -1.26 -4.01
N GLN A 59 2.26 -1.16 -3.50
CA GLN A 59 1.99 -1.39 -2.08
C GLN A 59 2.12 -2.87 -1.70
N VAL A 60 1.63 -3.79 -2.55
CA VAL A 60 1.88 -5.24 -2.39
C VAL A 60 3.38 -5.54 -2.38
N TRP A 61 4.14 -4.96 -3.32
CA TRP A 61 5.59 -5.15 -3.38
C TRP A 61 6.30 -4.62 -2.14
N ILE A 62 5.91 -3.44 -1.62
CA ILE A 62 6.49 -2.88 -0.39
C ILE A 62 6.24 -3.84 0.78
N TYR A 63 5.01 -4.31 1.00
CA TYR A 63 4.74 -5.24 2.09
C TYR A 63 5.48 -6.58 1.94
N ALA A 64 5.53 -7.13 0.72
CA ALA A 64 6.31 -8.34 0.47
C ALA A 64 7.80 -8.12 0.74
N LYS A 65 8.37 -6.98 0.34
CA LYS A 65 9.77 -6.65 0.58
C LYS A 65 10.06 -6.50 2.07
N LEU A 66 9.26 -5.69 2.78
CA LEU A 66 9.40 -5.48 4.21
C LEU A 66 9.28 -6.81 4.98
N TYR A 67 8.30 -7.64 4.63
CA TYR A 67 8.15 -8.95 5.27
C TYR A 67 9.38 -9.85 5.09
N ASN A 68 10.01 -9.85 3.91
CA ASN A 68 11.12 -10.76 3.61
C ASN A 68 12.49 -10.24 4.05
N GLU A 69 12.70 -8.92 4.01
CA GLU A 69 14.03 -8.32 4.16
C GLU A 69 14.20 -7.54 5.48
N GLU A 70 13.12 -7.15 6.15
CA GLU A 70 13.17 -6.34 7.37
C GLU A 70 12.59 -7.11 8.56
N GLU A 71 13.44 -7.51 9.51
CA GLU A 71 13.04 -8.32 10.67
C GLU A 71 11.90 -7.67 11.48
N GLN A 72 11.94 -6.35 11.63
CA GLN A 72 10.89 -5.59 12.33
C GLN A 72 9.50 -5.69 11.69
N PHE A 73 9.43 -5.98 10.38
CA PHE A 73 8.18 -6.11 9.62
C PHE A 73 7.88 -7.54 9.19
N ASN A 74 8.70 -8.52 9.59
CA ASN A 74 8.44 -9.94 9.42
C ASN A 74 7.31 -10.39 10.36
N THR A 75 6.11 -9.91 10.08
CA THR A 75 4.92 -10.13 10.89
C THR A 75 3.77 -10.63 10.03
N GLN A 76 2.90 -11.43 10.63
CA GLN A 76 1.72 -11.93 9.93
C GLN A 76 0.79 -10.80 9.46
N ALA A 77 0.77 -9.66 10.17
CA ALA A 77 -0.02 -8.50 9.79
C ALA A 77 0.43 -7.92 8.44
N VAL A 78 1.74 -7.76 8.23
CA VAL A 78 2.30 -7.25 6.95
C VAL A 78 2.08 -8.25 5.82
N LEU A 79 2.24 -9.55 6.09
CA LEU A 79 1.95 -10.59 5.10
C LEU A 79 0.47 -10.58 4.69
N GLN A 80 -0.44 -10.55 5.66
CA GLN A 80 -1.89 -10.48 5.41
C GLN A 80 -2.28 -9.21 4.67
N ALA A 81 -1.63 -8.07 4.96
CA ALA A 81 -1.85 -6.83 4.23
C ALA A 81 -1.47 -6.96 2.74
N ALA A 82 -0.36 -7.62 2.42
CA ALA A 82 0.01 -7.91 1.03
C ALA A 82 -1.03 -8.79 0.32
N GLU A 83 -1.58 -9.78 1.03
CA GLU A 83 -2.57 -10.72 0.48
C GLU A 83 -3.97 -10.10 0.32
N LYS A 84 -4.33 -9.12 1.16
CA LYS A 84 -5.67 -8.51 1.20
C LYS A 84 -6.00 -7.69 -0.05
N ASP A 85 -5.00 -7.33 -0.86
CA ASP A 85 -5.21 -6.72 -2.19
C ASP A 85 -6.03 -7.62 -3.12
N ARG A 86 -6.00 -8.94 -2.90
CA ARG A 86 -6.52 -9.96 -3.85
C ARG A 86 -8.01 -9.86 -4.17
N GLY A 87 -8.75 -8.93 -3.57
CA GLY A 87 -10.17 -8.71 -3.83
C GLY A 87 -11.03 -9.95 -3.54
N ASN A 88 -12.33 -9.87 -3.79
CA ASN A 88 -13.19 -11.04 -3.70
C ASN A 88 -13.10 -11.79 -5.04
N PRO A 89 -12.62 -13.04 -5.10
CA PRO A 89 -12.56 -13.79 -6.36
C PRO A 89 -13.93 -13.99 -7.04
N ASN A 90 -15.03 -13.78 -6.32
CA ASN A 90 -16.39 -13.91 -6.83
C ASN A 90 -17.04 -12.58 -7.23
N ASP A 91 -16.35 -11.43 -7.12
CA ASP A 91 -16.89 -10.12 -7.51
C ASP A 91 -16.83 -9.85 -9.02
N GLY A 92 -16.14 -10.71 -9.79
CA GLY A 92 -15.93 -10.53 -11.23
C GLY A 92 -15.03 -9.35 -11.60
N GLN A 93 -14.44 -8.67 -10.61
CA GLN A 93 -13.54 -7.51 -10.72
C GLN A 93 -12.08 -7.87 -10.42
N THR A 94 -11.80 -9.13 -10.08
CA THR A 94 -10.59 -9.58 -9.40
C THR A 94 -9.30 -9.49 -10.23
N HIS A 95 -9.38 -9.15 -11.52
CA HIS A 95 -8.22 -9.13 -12.42
C HIS A 95 -8.28 -8.06 -13.51
N SER A 96 -8.87 -6.88 -13.28
CA SER A 96 -8.72 -5.81 -14.26
C SER A 96 -7.34 -5.17 -14.13
N LEU A 97 -6.47 -5.38 -15.11
CA LEU A 97 -5.20 -4.66 -15.36
C LEU A 97 -5.41 -3.15 -15.65
N GLY A 98 -6.41 -2.50 -15.05
CA GLY A 98 -6.77 -1.10 -15.26
C GLY A 98 -7.14 -0.38 -13.97
N THR A 99 -6.95 0.93 -13.96
CA THR A 99 -7.35 1.81 -12.85
C THR A 99 -8.83 1.60 -12.53
N ARG A 100 -9.17 1.37 -11.26
CA ARG A 100 -10.56 1.23 -10.81
C ARG A 100 -11.07 2.58 -10.33
N GLY A 101 -12.28 2.94 -10.74
CA GLY A 101 -12.95 4.16 -10.30
C GLY A 101 -13.58 3.98 -8.91
N ARG A 102 -14.26 5.04 -8.45
CA ARG A 102 -14.92 5.19 -7.14
C ARG A 102 -15.79 4.00 -6.66
N HIS A 103 -16.28 3.14 -7.55
CA HIS A 103 -17.12 1.98 -7.19
C HIS A 103 -16.55 0.63 -7.62
N GLY A 104 -15.23 0.55 -7.81
CA GLY A 104 -14.57 -0.67 -8.23
C GLY A 104 -14.77 -1.03 -9.71
N HIS A 105 -15.48 -0.18 -10.47
CA HIS A 105 -15.63 -0.36 -11.91
C HIS A 105 -14.33 -0.02 -12.65
N PRO A 106 -13.97 -0.76 -13.72
CA PRO A 106 -12.85 -0.40 -14.57
C PRO A 106 -13.06 0.98 -15.16
N THR A 107 -12.10 1.88 -14.99
CA THR A 107 -12.05 3.11 -15.78
C THR A 107 -11.42 2.80 -17.13
N ARG A 108 -11.91 3.41 -18.23
CA ARG A 108 -11.20 3.36 -19.52
C ARG A 108 -9.79 3.86 -19.25
N ALA A 109 -8.79 3.02 -19.46
CA ALA A 109 -7.41 3.44 -19.49
C ALA A 109 -7.32 4.58 -20.50
N SER A 110 -7.09 5.82 -20.03
CA SER A 110 -6.40 6.76 -20.90
C SER A 110 -5.01 6.16 -21.04
N ALA A 111 -4.67 5.75 -22.25
CA ALA A 111 -3.30 5.53 -22.64
C ALA A 111 -2.58 6.89 -22.57
N ALA A 112 -2.34 7.40 -21.36
CA ALA A 112 -1.32 8.39 -21.12
C ALA A 112 -0.02 7.60 -21.08
N GLY A 113 0.64 7.56 -22.24
CA GLY A 113 1.86 6.83 -22.48
C GLY A 113 2.91 7.09 -21.40
N TRP A 114 3.42 5.98 -20.89
CA TRP A 114 4.78 5.81 -20.41
C TRP A 114 5.27 4.50 -21.01
#